data_AF-A0A544YYZ4-F1
#
_entry.id   AF-A0A544YYZ4-F1
#
_cell.length_a   1.000
_cell.length_b   1.000
_cell.length_c   1.000
_cell.angle_alpha   90.00
_cell.angle_beta   90.00
_cell.angle_gamma   90.00
#
_symmetry.space_group_name_H-M   'P 1'
#
loop_
_entity.id
_entity.type
_entity.pdbx_description
1 polymer ?
#
loop_
_entity_poly.entity_id
_entity_poly.type
_entity_poly.pdbx_seq_one_letter_code
_entity_poly.pdbx_strand_id
1 'polypeptide(L)' 'MSGGPTPEPGLREPAELVTHRLAAEFLTVPLSAVARCVADTWACGEHLGLDVTPEIVERVARERLLGMVNSAPPSRR' A
#
# COMPACT_ATOMS: atom_id res chain seq x y z
N MET A 1 -28.40 15.14 16.20
CA MET A 1 -27.02 15.55 15.90
C MET A 1 -26.37 14.38 15.20
N SER A 2 -26.37 14.38 13.86
CA SER A 2 -25.84 13.27 13.06
C SER A 2 -24.33 13.44 12.91
N GLY A 3 -23.56 12.72 13.71
CA GLY A 3 -22.14 12.48 13.45
C GLY A 3 -22.04 11.25 12.54
N GLY A 4 -22.17 11.45 11.23
CA GLY A 4 -21.80 10.42 10.27
C GLY A 4 -20.27 10.23 10.30
N PRO A 5 -19.75 9.01 10.11
CA PRO A 5 -18.31 8.80 10.06
C PRO A 5 -17.75 9.59 8.88
N THR A 6 -16.88 10.56 9.18
CA THR A 6 -16.06 11.24 8.19
C THR A 6 -15.22 10.20 7.45
N PRO A 7 -15.30 10.09 6.11
CA PRO A 7 -14.32 9.32 5.37
C PRO A 7 -12.99 10.07 5.48
N GLU A 8 -12.08 9.51 6.26
CA GLU A 8 -10.67 9.91 6.32
C GLU A 8 -10.08 9.86 4.90
N PRO A 9 -9.04 10.66 4.57
CA PRO A 9 -8.66 10.89 3.18
C PRO A 9 -8.19 9.63 2.45
N GLY A 10 -9.13 8.98 1.75
CA GLY A 10 -9.15 9.00 0.29
C GLY A 10 -8.37 7.90 -0.43
N LEU A 11 -8.23 6.71 0.16
CA LEU A 11 -7.92 5.54 -0.65
C LEU A 11 -9.21 5.07 -1.34
N ARG A 12 -9.12 4.78 -2.64
CA ARG A 12 -10.21 4.11 -3.37
C ARG A 12 -10.53 2.81 -2.63
N GLU A 13 -11.80 2.41 -2.47
CA GLU A 13 -12.18 1.13 -1.85
C GLU A 13 -11.29 -0.08 -2.27
N PRO A 14 -10.93 -0.27 -3.55
CA PRO A 14 -9.98 -1.32 -3.94
C PRO A 14 -8.58 -1.17 -3.33
N ALA A 15 -8.07 0.05 -3.16
CA ALA A 15 -6.77 0.31 -2.55
C ALA A 15 -6.79 0.03 -1.04
N GLU A 16 -7.90 0.26 -0.35
CA GLU A 16 -8.05 -0.09 1.07
C GLU A 16 -8.00 -1.61 1.28
N LEU A 17 -8.73 -2.38 0.46
CA LEU A 17 -8.69 -3.85 0.53
C LEU A 17 -7.28 -4.40 0.28
N VAL A 18 -6.59 -3.89 -0.74
CA VAL A 18 -5.19 -4.26 -1.03
C VAL A 18 -4.28 -3.90 0.13
N THR A 19 -4.45 -2.71 0.72
CA THR A 19 -3.69 -2.26 1.89
C THR A 19 -3.87 -3.20 3.07
N HIS A 20 -5.11 -3.59 3.40
CA HIS A 20 -5.38 -4.52 4.49
C HIS A 20 -4.77 -5.91 4.28
N ARG A 21 -4.87 -6.45 3.06
CA ARG A 21 -4.26 -7.75 2.71
C ARG A 21 -2.74 -7.72 2.88
N LEU A 22 -2.09 -6.70 2.34
CA LEU A 22 -0.64 -6.55 2.47
C LEU A 22 -0.21 -6.27 3.90
N ALA A 23 -0.98 -5.48 4.67
CA ALA A 23 -0.67 -5.22 6.07
C ALA A 23 -0.75 -6.50 6.93
N ALA A 24 -1.68 -7.41 6.62
CA ALA A 24 -1.77 -8.70 7.29
C ALA A 24 -0.58 -9.64 6.99
N GLU A 25 0.06 -9.46 5.84
CA GLU A 25 1.23 -10.24 5.41
C GLU A 25 2.55 -9.65 5.91
N PHE A 26 2.69 -8.33 5.87
CA PHE A 26 3.90 -7.59 6.23
C PHE A 26 3.78 -7.01 7.64
N LEU A 27 3.60 -7.87 8.64
CA LEU A 27 3.38 -7.46 10.04
C LEU A 27 4.52 -6.62 10.66
N THR A 28 5.72 -6.69 10.09
CA THR A 28 6.89 -5.92 10.53
C THR A 28 6.97 -4.53 9.88
N VAL A 29 6.13 -4.25 8.88
CA VAL A 29 6.07 -2.96 8.20
C VAL A 29 4.89 -2.15 8.76
N PRO A 30 5.09 -0.87 9.14
CA PRO A 30 4.00 -0.04 9.62
C PRO A 30 2.86 0.09 8.60
N LEU A 31 1.60 0.03 9.06
CA LEU A 31 0.42 0.15 8.19
C LEU A 31 0.46 1.40 7.30
N SER A 32 0.92 2.53 7.83
CA SER A 32 1.06 3.77 7.06
C SER A 32 2.07 3.66 5.91
N ALA A 33 3.14 2.87 6.08
CA ALA A 33 4.11 2.62 5.02
C ALA A 33 3.54 1.66 3.96
N VAL A 34 2.73 0.67 4.37
CA VAL A 34 1.99 -0.19 3.43
C VAL A 34 0.99 0.62 2.62
N ALA A 35 0.15 1.43 3.27
CA ALA A 35 -0.84 2.29 2.60
C ALA A 35 -0.17 3.24 1.60
N ARG A 36 0.96 3.85 1.98
CA ARG A 36 1.74 4.70 1.08
C ARG A 36 2.31 3.93 -0.10
N CYS A 37 2.84 2.73 0.11
CA CYS A 37 3.36 1.89 -0.97
C CYS A 37 2.26 1.53 -1.99
N VAL A 38 1.05 1.22 -1.52
CA VAL A 38 -0.12 0.94 -2.38
C VAL A 38 -0.53 2.20 -3.17
N ALA A 39 -0.64 3.35 -2.50
CA ALA A 39 -0.98 4.62 -3.14
C ALA A 39 0.06 5.04 -4.19
N ASP A 40 1.35 4.97 -3.86
CA ASP A 40 2.45 5.30 -4.77
C ASP A 40 2.47 4.35 -5.97
N THR A 41 2.20 3.06 -5.77
CA THR A 41 2.09 2.07 -6.86
C THR A 41 0.94 2.40 -7.81
N TRP A 42 -0.20 2.80 -7.26
CA TRP A 42 -1.35 3.22 -8.06
C TRP A 42 -1.04 4.46 -8.89
N ALA A 43 -0.51 5.50 -8.24
CA ALA A 43 -0.16 6.77 -8.89
C ALA A 43 0.92 6.57 -9.97
N CYS A 44 1.92 5.71 -9.74
CA CYS A 44 2.91 5.36 -10.75
C CYS A 44 2.27 4.70 -11.98
N GLY A 45 1.36 3.74 -11.79
CA GLY A 45 0.69 3.07 -12.89
C GLY A 45 -0.16 4.04 -13.74
N GLU A 46 -0.92 4.92 -13.09
CA GLU A 46 -1.73 5.94 -13.77
C GLU A 46 -0.86 6.94 -14.53
N HIS A 47 0.25 7.38 -13.91
CA HIS A 47 1.20 8.28 -14.55
C HIS A 47 1.84 7.68 -15.81
N LEU A 48 2.03 6.36 -15.82
CA LEU A 48 2.54 5.62 -16.98
C LEU A 48 1.46 5.32 -18.03
N GLY A 49 0.20 5.68 -17.79
CA GLY A 49 -0.92 5.39 -18.69
C GLY A 49 -1.31 3.91 -18.73
N LEU A 50 -0.98 3.14 -17.69
CA LEU A 50 -1.35 1.74 -17.57
C LEU A 50 -2.80 1.60 -17.10
N ASP A 51 -3.47 0.54 -17.53
CA ASP A 51 -4.73 0.13 -16.91
C ASP A 51 -4.46 -0.49 -15.54
N VAL A 52 -4.54 0.34 -14.50
CA VAL A 52 -4.17 -0.04 -13.14
C VAL A 52 -5.30 -0.81 -12.49
N THR A 53 -5.13 -2.13 -12.40
CA THR A 53 -6.05 -2.99 -11.65
C THR A 53 -5.57 -3.23 -10.21
N PRO A 54 -6.48 -3.53 -9.26
CA PRO A 54 -6.10 -3.84 -7.88
C PRO A 54 -5.12 -5.02 -7.80
N GLU A 55 -5.23 -6.01 -8.67
CA GLU A 55 -4.37 -7.19 -8.71
C GLU A 55 -2.94 -6.84 -9.12
N ILE A 56 -2.77 -5.93 -10.08
CA ILE A 56 -1.45 -5.43 -10.49
C ILE A 56 -0.83 -4.63 -9.35
N VAL A 57 -1.60 -3.75 -8.73
CA VAL A 57 -1.14 -2.93 -7.60
C VAL A 57 -0.70 -3.82 -6.43
N GLU A 58 -1.49 -4.84 -6.09
CA GLU A 58 -1.15 -5.76 -5.01
C GLU A 58 0.17 -6.48 -5.28
N ARG A 59 0.38 -7.03 -6.48
CA ARG A 59 1.63 -7.71 -6.85
C ARG A 59 2.84 -6.77 -6.79
N VAL A 60 2.73 -5.58 -7.38
CA VAL A 60 3.86 -4.63 -7.44
C VAL A 60 4.18 -4.08 -6.05
N ALA A 61 3.17 -3.74 -5.25
CA ALA A 61 3.36 -3.26 -3.88
C ALA A 61 4.00 -4.34 -2.99
N ARG A 62 3.59 -5.61 -3.14
CA ARG A 62 4.19 -6.77 -2.45
C ARG A 62 5.67 -6.91 -2.75
N GLU A 63 6.07 -6.87 -4.02
CA GLU A 63 7.48 -6.96 -4.42
C GLU A 63 8.31 -5.80 -3.84
N ARG A 64 7.75 -4.58 -3.84
CA ARG A 64 8.38 -3.40 -3.22
C ARG A 64 8.56 -3.56 -1.71
N LEU A 65 7.54 -4.06 -1.01
CA LEU A 65 7.59 -4.32 0.43
C LEU A 65 8.60 -5.42 0.77
N LEU A 66 8.63 -6.50 -0.02
CA LEU A 66 9.62 -7.57 0.11
C LEU A 66 11.05 -7.02 -0.06
N GLY A 67 11.27 -6.18 -1.08
CA GLY A 67 12.52 -5.46 -1.28
C GLY A 67 12.91 -4.61 -0.08
N MET A 68 11.97 -3.88 0.52
CA MET A 68 12.20 -3.06 1.72
C MET A 68 12.60 -3.90 2.93
N VAL A 69 11.92 -5.01 3.19
CA VAL A 69 12.25 -5.93 4.29
C VAL A 69 13.63 -6.53 4.10
N ASN A 70 13.97 -6.96 2.89
CA ASN A 70 15.25 -7.60 2.59
C ASN A 70 16.43 -6.61 2.51
N SER A 71 16.15 -5.35 2.17
CA SER A 71 17.18 -4.31 2.03
C SER A 71 17.38 -3.49 3.30
N ALA A 72 16.64 -3.79 4.38
CA ALA A 72 16.87 -3.16 5.67
C ALA A 72 18.35 -3.38 6.05
N PRO A 73 19.15 -2.30 6.22
CA PRO A 73 20.56 -2.47 6.52
C PRO A 73 20.69 -3.28 7.80
N PRO A 74 21.66 -4.23 7.88
CA PRO A 74 21.88 -4.96 9.11
C PRO A 74 22.13 -3.93 10.20
N SER A 75 21.29 -3.97 11.24
CA SER A 75 21.35 -3.01 12.35
C SER A 75 22.80 -2.93 12.83
N ARG A 76 23.43 -1.78 12.63
CA ARG A 76 24.81 -1.54 13.04
C ARG A 76 24.80 -1.39 14.56
N ARG A 77 24.78 -2.53 15.25
CA ARG A 77 25.00 -2.62 16.70
C ARG A 77 26.49 -2.74 17.00
#